data_AF-A0A093ZME3-F1
#
_entry.id   AF-A0A093ZME3-F1
#
_cell.length_a   1.000
_cell.length_b   1.000
_cell.length_c   1.000
_cell.angle_alpha   90.00
_cell.angle_beta   90.00
_cell.angle_gamma   90.00
#
_symmetry.space_group_name_H-M   'P 1'
#
loop_
_entity.id
_entity.type
_entity.pdbx_description
1 polymer ?
#
loop_
_entity_poly.entity_id
_entity_poly.type
_entity_poly.pdbx_seq_one_letter_code
_entity_poly.pdbx_strand_id
1 'polypeptide(L)'
;MAAAQSTSSILSFLLPRLSAPAASAASRSTTLFSRHTSTPIFPTIAFAIPASIRLNVPSLLGDIWESVLRAVPKKKTSHMKKRSRFMAGKGLKDVTELNKCSACGHVKRAHLLCPYCVKEIQDMFKATMKKASGTTGTTKSE
;
A
#
# COMPACT_ATOMS: atom_id res chain seq x y z
N MET A 1 -52.28 -16.05 43.66
CA MET A 1 -51.30 -16.94 44.35
C MET A 1 -49.94 -16.61 43.73
N ALA A 2 -49.09 -15.75 44.33
CA ALA A 2 -48.10 -16.09 45.38
C ALA A 2 -47.17 -17.24 44.92
N ALA A 3 -45.83 -17.19 44.95
CA ALA A 3 -44.85 -16.27 45.52
C ALA A 3 -43.42 -16.59 44.99
N ALA A 4 -42.49 -15.67 45.26
CA ALA A 4 -41.06 -15.85 45.60
C ALA A 4 -40.08 -16.42 44.53
N GLN A 5 -39.09 -15.63 44.04
CA GLN A 5 -37.80 -15.23 44.67
C GLN A 5 -36.82 -16.42 44.82
N SER A 6 -35.76 -16.49 44.01
CA SER A 6 -34.42 -15.92 44.24
C SER A 6 -33.48 -16.85 45.01
N THR A 7 -32.50 -17.45 44.32
CA THR A 7 -31.23 -17.86 44.92
C THR A 7 -30.08 -17.53 43.97
N SER A 8 -29.23 -16.66 44.51
CA SER A 8 -27.96 -16.08 44.08
C SER A 8 -26.82 -17.06 43.74
N SER A 9 -25.98 -16.61 42.80
CA SER A 9 -24.50 -16.71 42.76
C SER A 9 -23.89 -18.14 42.68
N ILE A 10 -22.72 -18.43 42.13
CA ILE A 10 -21.46 -17.72 41.90
C ILE A 10 -20.82 -18.50 40.74
N LEU A 11 -20.32 -17.85 39.68
CA LEU A 11 -19.17 -18.37 38.92
C LEU A 11 -18.65 -17.31 37.94
N SER A 12 -17.97 -16.34 38.54
CA SER A 12 -17.03 -15.44 37.90
C SER A 12 -15.85 -16.25 37.35
N PHE A 13 -15.97 -16.71 36.11
CA PHE A 13 -14.82 -17.21 35.35
C PHE A 13 -14.34 -16.15 34.37
N LEU A 14 -13.20 -15.56 34.74
CA LEU A 14 -12.10 -15.19 33.84
C LEU A 14 -12.32 -13.93 33.00
N LEU A 15 -12.13 -12.78 33.64
CA LEU A 15 -11.84 -11.51 32.98
C LEU A 15 -10.49 -11.58 32.22
N PRO A 16 -10.37 -10.88 31.07
CA PRO A 16 -9.15 -10.85 30.27
C PRO A 16 -8.03 -10.11 30.99
N ARG A 17 -6.84 -10.71 31.07
CA ARG A 17 -5.66 -10.03 31.60
C ARG A 17 -5.17 -9.00 30.58
N LEU A 18 -5.24 -7.74 30.97
CA LEU A 18 -4.68 -6.58 30.29
C LEU A 18 -3.14 -6.65 30.31
N SER A 19 -2.47 -6.54 29.17
CA SER A 19 -1.08 -6.11 29.11
C SER A 19 -0.85 -5.22 27.89
N ALA A 20 -0.81 -3.91 28.13
CA ALA A 20 -0.26 -2.94 27.20
C ALA A 20 1.23 -2.77 27.47
N PRO A 21 2.04 -2.57 26.43
CA PRO A 21 3.18 -1.69 26.50
C PRO A 21 2.91 -0.46 25.63
N ALA A 22 2.77 0.68 26.29
CA ALA A 22 3.06 1.96 25.68
C ALA A 22 4.59 2.07 25.56
N ALA A 23 5.09 2.17 24.34
CA ALA A 23 6.41 2.75 24.07
C ALA A 23 6.36 3.43 22.69
N SER A 24 6.42 4.74 22.77
CA SER A 24 6.48 5.69 21.68
C SER A 24 7.80 5.56 20.93
N ALA A 25 7.75 5.45 19.61
CA ALA A 25 8.82 5.92 18.74
C ALA A 25 8.22 6.42 17.43
N ALA A 26 7.98 7.72 17.40
CA ALA A 26 7.84 8.45 16.15
C ALA A 26 9.12 8.26 15.33
N SER A 27 9.00 7.86 14.07
CA SER A 27 9.94 8.26 13.03
C SER A 27 9.26 8.16 11.68
N ARG A 28 9.15 9.32 11.05
CA ARG A 28 8.61 9.55 9.72
C ARG A 28 9.54 8.92 8.70
N SER A 29 9.11 7.88 8.00
CA SER A 29 9.85 7.36 6.86
C SER A 29 9.51 8.20 5.62
N THR A 30 10.30 9.25 5.41
CA THR A 30 10.42 9.96 4.13
C THR A 30 10.92 8.98 3.06
N THR A 31 10.11 8.72 2.04
CA THR A 31 10.53 7.94 0.87
C THR A 31 11.37 8.82 -0.06
N LEU A 32 12.69 8.81 0.12
CA LEU A 32 13.61 9.33 -0.88
C LEU A 32 13.78 8.26 -1.98
N PHE A 33 13.30 8.58 -3.18
CA PHE A 33 13.64 7.88 -4.41
C PHE A 33 15.15 8.00 -4.63
N SER A 34 15.90 6.95 -4.30
CA SER A 34 17.30 6.85 -4.73
C SER A 34 17.36 6.02 -6.01
N ARG A 35 17.85 6.67 -7.07
CA ARG A 35 18.12 6.08 -8.39
C ARG A 35 19.22 5.04 -8.23
N HIS A 36 18.92 3.77 -8.50
CA HIS A 36 19.94 2.74 -8.59
C HIS A 36 20.62 2.83 -9.96
N THR A 37 21.77 3.52 -10.01
CA THR A 37 22.70 3.50 -11.13
C THR A 37 23.23 2.08 -11.31
N SER A 38 23.13 1.58 -12.53
CA SER A 38 23.72 0.33 -12.97
C SER A 38 25.24 0.35 -12.85
N THR A 39 25.82 -0.66 -12.20
CA THR A 39 27.18 -1.09 -12.50
C THR A 39 27.24 -2.63 -12.44
N PRO A 40 27.52 -3.32 -13.55
CA PRO A 40 27.79 -4.75 -13.56
C PRO A 40 29.29 -4.96 -13.31
N ILE A 41 29.66 -5.37 -12.09
CA ILE A 41 31.03 -5.80 -11.81
C ILE A 41 30.91 -7.04 -10.96
N PHE A 42 31.05 -8.19 -11.62
CA PHE A 42 31.13 -9.50 -11.00
C PHE A 42 32.17 -9.46 -9.87
N PRO A 43 31.79 -9.65 -8.60
CA PRO A 43 32.77 -9.91 -7.56
C PRO A 43 33.27 -11.33 -7.78
N THR A 44 34.49 -11.46 -8.33
CA THR A 44 35.26 -12.69 -8.21
C THR A 44 35.42 -12.96 -6.72
N ILE A 45 34.65 -13.93 -6.21
CA ILE A 45 34.74 -14.40 -4.82
C ILE A 45 36.07 -15.15 -4.70
N ALA A 46 37.14 -14.40 -4.44
CA ALA A 46 38.36 -14.95 -3.88
C ALA A 46 38.04 -15.33 -2.43
N PHE A 47 37.64 -16.59 -2.23
CA PHE A 47 37.45 -17.16 -0.91
C PHE A 47 38.82 -17.30 -0.22
N ALA A 48 39.32 -16.21 0.35
CA ALA A 48 40.29 -16.30 1.44
C ALA A 48 39.51 -16.79 2.68
N ILE A 49 39.62 -18.08 3.00
CA ILE A 49 39.08 -18.68 4.23
C ILE A 49 40.05 -18.30 5.36
N PRO A 50 39.78 -17.33 6.24
CA PRO A 50 40.42 -17.37 7.55
C PRO A 50 39.90 -18.62 8.27
N ALA A 51 40.77 -19.61 8.46
CA ALA A 51 40.49 -20.89 9.09
C ALA A 51 40.01 -20.81 10.56
N SER A 52 39.79 -19.60 11.09
CA SER A 52 39.33 -19.33 12.45
C SER A 52 37.93 -18.72 12.54
N ILE A 53 37.25 -18.47 11.41
CA ILE A 53 35.81 -18.20 11.41
C ILE A 53 35.10 -19.51 11.06
N ARG A 54 35.12 -20.46 12.01
CA ARG A 54 34.03 -21.43 12.11
C ARG A 54 32.80 -20.68 12.60
N LEU A 55 32.28 -19.77 11.76
CA LEU A 55 30.88 -19.39 11.84
C LEU A 55 30.15 -20.71 11.82
N ASN A 56 29.43 -20.99 12.90
CA ASN A 56 28.42 -22.01 13.00
C ASN A 56 27.35 -21.75 11.92
N VAL A 57 27.67 -22.00 10.66
CA VAL A 57 26.74 -22.12 9.54
C VAL A 57 26.26 -23.57 9.40
N PRO A 58 25.70 -24.22 10.45
CA PRO A 58 24.82 -25.36 10.23
C PRO A 58 23.68 -25.44 11.27
N SER A 59 22.76 -24.49 11.24
CA SER A 59 21.38 -24.75 11.69
C SER A 59 20.44 -23.75 11.04
N LEU A 60 20.74 -22.46 11.18
CA LEU A 60 19.83 -21.40 10.72
C LEU A 60 19.58 -21.41 9.21
N LEU A 61 20.61 -21.69 8.38
CA LEU A 61 20.42 -21.85 6.93
C LEU A 61 19.76 -23.19 6.58
N GLY A 62 20.10 -24.27 7.27
CA GLY A 62 19.48 -25.59 7.05
C GLY A 62 17.98 -25.56 7.31
N ASP A 63 17.56 -24.89 8.38
CA ASP A 63 16.16 -24.70 8.75
C ASP A 63 15.40 -23.82 7.74
N ILE A 64 16.06 -22.79 7.18
CA ILE A 64 15.50 -21.96 6.10
C ILE A 64 15.31 -22.79 4.82
N TRP A 65 16.29 -23.60 4.43
CA TRP A 65 16.21 -24.46 3.24
C TRP A 65 15.14 -25.54 3.38
N GLU A 66 15.05 -26.20 4.53
CA GLU A 66 14.00 -27.19 4.84
C GLU A 66 12.61 -26.52 4.85
N SER A 67 12.47 -25.33 5.43
CA SER A 67 11.23 -24.57 5.43
C SER A 67 10.78 -24.18 4.02
N VAL A 68 11.71 -23.78 3.13
CA VAL A 68 11.40 -23.40 1.75
C VAL A 68 10.99 -24.62 0.93
N LEU A 69 11.70 -25.74 1.05
CA LEU A 69 11.34 -26.99 0.37
C LEU A 69 9.99 -27.53 0.85
N ARG A 70 9.64 -27.31 2.13
CA ARG A 70 8.38 -27.77 2.74
C ARG A 70 7.21 -26.78 2.59
N ALA A 71 7.47 -25.53 2.21
CA ALA A 71 6.46 -24.48 2.01
C ALA A 71 5.68 -24.59 0.68
N VAL A 72 5.98 -25.58 -0.16
CA VAL A 72 5.23 -25.83 -1.41
C VAL A 72 3.81 -26.33 -1.08
N PRO A 73 2.76 -25.77 -1.72
CA PRO A 73 1.40 -26.27 -1.55
C PRO A 73 1.31 -27.77 -1.82
N LYS A 74 0.99 -28.56 -0.79
CA LYS A 74 0.95 -30.02 -0.89
C LYS A 74 -0.12 -30.52 -1.88
N LYS A 75 -1.22 -29.77 -2.03
CA LYS A 75 -2.41 -30.14 -2.82
C LYS A 75 -3.02 -28.92 -3.50
N LYS A 76 -3.63 -29.15 -4.67
CA LYS A 76 -4.41 -28.13 -5.39
C LYS A 76 -5.64 -27.73 -4.58
N THR A 77 -5.94 -26.43 -4.52
CA THR A 77 -7.14 -25.93 -3.85
C THR A 77 -8.41 -26.28 -4.64
N SER A 78 -9.51 -26.64 -3.95
CA SER A 78 -10.81 -26.86 -4.59
C SER A 78 -11.39 -25.57 -5.18
N HIS A 79 -12.30 -25.70 -6.15
CA HIS A 79 -12.96 -24.56 -6.76
C HIS A 79 -13.71 -23.69 -5.73
N MET A 80 -14.39 -24.31 -4.75
CA MET A 80 -15.10 -23.61 -3.67
C MET A 80 -14.16 -22.79 -2.79
N LYS A 81 -13.01 -23.35 -2.38
CA LYS A 81 -12.00 -22.64 -1.57
C LYS A 81 -11.36 -21.48 -2.36
N LYS A 82 -11.16 -21.67 -3.66
CA LYS A 82 -10.68 -20.62 -4.57
C LYS A 82 -11.70 -19.47 -4.64
N ARG A 83 -12.97 -19.77 -4.94
CA ARG A 83 -14.03 -18.77 -5.11
C ARG A 83 -14.31 -17.97 -3.84
N SER A 84 -14.44 -18.63 -2.70
CA SER A 84 -14.64 -17.96 -1.40
C SER A 84 -13.49 -17.00 -1.08
N ARG A 85 -12.23 -17.42 -1.26
CA ARG A 85 -11.08 -16.55 -1.01
C ARG A 85 -11.01 -15.34 -1.94
N PHE A 86 -11.38 -15.50 -3.21
CA PHE A 86 -11.26 -14.43 -4.20
C PHE A 86 -12.47 -13.51 -4.27
N MET A 87 -13.68 -14.00 -4.02
CA MET A 87 -14.92 -13.23 -4.23
C MET A 87 -15.57 -12.76 -2.93
N ALA A 88 -15.25 -13.35 -1.77
CA ALA A 88 -15.85 -12.90 -0.50
C ALA A 88 -15.30 -11.53 -0.12
N GLY A 89 -16.13 -10.48 -0.23
CA GLY A 89 -15.81 -9.12 0.19
C GLY A 89 -14.74 -8.40 -0.63
N LYS A 90 -14.29 -8.98 -1.76
CA LYS A 90 -13.28 -8.39 -2.68
C LYS A 90 -13.88 -7.88 -3.98
N GLY A 91 -15.20 -7.65 -4.00
CA GLY A 91 -15.86 -7.00 -5.12
C GLY A 91 -15.37 -5.56 -5.29
N LEU A 92 -15.37 -5.08 -6.53
CA LEU A 92 -15.16 -3.66 -6.80
C LEU A 92 -16.31 -2.89 -6.13
N LYS A 93 -15.96 -1.93 -5.27
CA LYS A 93 -16.95 -1.09 -4.60
C LYS A 93 -17.45 -0.04 -5.58
N ASP A 94 -18.76 0.13 -5.65
CA ASP A 94 -19.37 1.19 -6.42
C ASP A 94 -19.03 2.54 -5.79
N VAL A 95 -18.63 3.49 -6.63
CA VAL A 95 -18.41 4.88 -6.21
C VAL A 95 -19.77 5.56 -6.25
N THR A 96 -20.31 5.96 -5.09
CA THR A 96 -21.61 6.64 -4.98
C THR A 96 -21.48 8.17 -5.04
N GLU A 97 -20.27 8.66 -4.88
CA GLU A 97 -19.92 10.08 -4.77
C GLU A 97 -19.77 10.74 -6.15
N LEU A 98 -20.80 10.68 -7.00
CA LEU A 98 -20.80 11.30 -8.34
C LEU A 98 -21.82 12.44 -8.39
N ASN A 99 -21.36 13.62 -8.79
CA ASN A 99 -22.18 14.83 -8.95
C ASN A 99 -22.03 15.39 -10.36
N LYS A 100 -23.02 16.16 -10.83
CA LYS A 100 -22.91 16.89 -12.11
C LYS A 100 -22.06 18.15 -11.92
N CYS A 101 -21.25 18.50 -12.93
CA CYS A 101 -20.50 19.73 -12.95
C CYS A 101 -21.43 20.92 -13.22
N SER A 102 -21.29 22.01 -12.45
CA SER A 102 -22.07 23.24 -12.61
C SER A 102 -21.72 24.03 -13.88
N ALA A 103 -20.52 23.86 -14.43
CA ALA A 103 -20.08 24.59 -15.62
C ALA A 103 -20.40 23.82 -16.91
N CYS A 104 -19.92 22.58 -17.04
CA CYS A 104 -20.03 21.80 -18.29
C CYS A 104 -21.09 20.68 -18.27
N GLY A 105 -21.79 20.48 -17.15
CA GLY A 105 -22.82 19.43 -17.02
C GLY A 105 -22.31 17.98 -16.95
N HIS A 106 -21.02 17.73 -17.17
CA HIS A 106 -20.44 16.38 -17.12
C HIS A 106 -20.43 15.80 -15.71
N VAL A 107 -20.44 14.47 -15.59
CA VAL A 107 -20.34 13.79 -14.31
C VAL A 107 -18.91 13.90 -13.78
N LYS A 108 -18.78 14.32 -12.52
CA LYS A 108 -17.52 14.42 -11.78
C LYS A 108 -17.65 13.72 -10.43
N ARG A 109 -16.52 13.42 -9.79
CA ARG A 109 -16.51 12.97 -8.40
C ARG A 109 -16.87 14.10 -7.45
N ALA A 110 -17.51 13.77 -6.34
CA ALA A 110 -17.76 14.72 -5.26
C ALA A 110 -16.43 15.28 -4.72
N HIS A 111 -16.45 16.54 -4.29
CA HIS A 111 -15.30 17.25 -3.71
C HIS A 111 -14.07 17.42 -4.63
N LEU A 112 -14.12 16.96 -5.88
CA LEU A 112 -13.07 17.18 -6.87
C LEU A 112 -13.52 18.20 -7.94
N LEU A 113 -12.53 18.90 -8.50
CA LEU A 113 -12.71 19.75 -9.67
C LEU A 113 -13.03 18.88 -10.90
N CYS A 114 -13.79 19.45 -11.84
CA CYS A 114 -14.15 18.75 -13.06
C CYS A 114 -12.91 18.54 -13.94
N PRO A 115 -12.57 17.30 -14.35
CA PRO A 115 -11.38 17.05 -15.17
C PRO A 115 -11.46 17.73 -16.53
N TYR A 116 -12.67 17.86 -17.10
CA TYR A 116 -12.90 18.50 -18.39
C TYR A 116 -12.66 20.01 -18.31
N CYS A 117 -13.33 20.71 -17.39
CA CYS A 117 -13.17 22.16 -17.24
C CYS A 117 -11.73 22.54 -16.87
N VAL A 118 -11.09 21.78 -15.98
CA VAL A 118 -9.70 22.05 -15.59
C VAL A 118 -8.76 21.88 -16.78
N LYS A 119 -8.98 20.86 -17.62
CA LYS A 119 -8.18 20.66 -18.82
C LYS A 119 -8.29 21.85 -19.78
N GLU A 120 -9.51 22.29 -20.09
CA GLU A 120 -9.74 23.42 -21.00
C GLU A 120 -9.06 24.70 -20.49
N ILE A 121 -9.22 25.00 -19.20
CA ILE A 121 -8.61 26.18 -18.57
C ILE A 121 -7.08 26.07 -18.62
N GLN A 122 -6.50 24.90 -18.31
CA GLN A 122 -5.06 24.69 -18.40
C GLN A 122 -4.54 24.87 -19.82
N ASP A 123 -5.25 24.38 -20.82
CA ASP A 123 -4.84 24.48 -22.23
C ASP A 123 -4.91 25.94 -22.71
N MET A 124 -5.92 26.71 -22.26
CA MET A 124 -5.97 28.15 -22.47
C MET A 124 -4.76 28.87 -21.84
N PHE A 125 -4.44 28.59 -20.57
CA PHE A 125 -3.30 29.21 -19.91
C PHE A 125 -1.95 28.84 -20.55
N LYS A 126 -1.79 27.59 -20.99
CA LYS A 126 -0.59 27.18 -21.74
C LYS A 126 -0.48 27.91 -23.07
N ALA A 127 -1.59 28.06 -23.79
CA ALA A 127 -1.60 28.80 -25.06
C ALA A 127 -1.25 30.28 -24.86
N THR A 128 -1.77 30.93 -23.80
CA THR A 128 -1.41 32.32 -23.48
C THR A 128 0.06 32.45 -23.08
N MET A 129 0.60 31.53 -22.27
CA MET A 129 2.02 31.53 -21.90
C MET A 129 2.93 31.34 -23.13
N LYS A 130 2.58 30.43 -24.04
CA LYS A 130 3.34 30.20 -25.28
C LYS A 130 3.36 31.45 -26.17
N LYS A 131 2.22 32.13 -26.31
CA LYS A 131 2.13 33.40 -27.05
C LYS A 131 2.99 34.48 -26.39
N ALA A 132 2.90 34.63 -25.06
CA ALA A 132 3.74 35.59 -24.33
C ALA A 132 5.24 35.33 -24.52
N SER A 133 5.69 34.07 -24.50
CA SER A 133 7.09 33.72 -24.78
C SER A 133 7.51 33.90 -26.24
N GLY A 134 6.57 33.90 -27.19
CA GLY A 134 6.84 34.03 -28.62
C GLY A 134 6.80 35.47 -29.14
N THR A 135 6.37 36.45 -28.33
CA THR A 135 6.13 37.84 -28.77
C THR A 135 7.24 38.82 -28.37
N THR A 136 8.34 38.36 -27.75
CA THR A 136 9.48 39.21 -27.36
C THR A 136 10.49 39.47 -28.52
N GLY A 137 10.09 39.32 -29.78
CA GLY A 137 11.04 39.30 -30.92
C GLY A 137 10.61 40.02 -32.20
N THR A 138 9.60 40.90 -32.20
CA THR A 138 9.27 41.69 -33.40
C THR A 138 8.67 43.05 -33.05
N THR A 139 9.51 44.00 -32.65
CA THR A 139 9.26 45.42 -32.90
C THR A 139 9.64 45.70 -34.35
N LYS A 140 8.65 45.74 -35.24
CA LYS A 140 8.81 46.20 -36.62
C LYS A 140 8.89 47.72 -36.57
N SER A 141 10.10 48.26 -36.62
CA SER A 141 10.37 49.67 -36.88
C SER A 141 9.87 50.00 -38.30
N GLU A 142 9.02 51.01 -38.39
CA GLU A 142 8.67 51.71 -39.64
C GLU A 142 9.89 52.47 -40.19
#